data_AF-A0A256XX75-F1
#
_entry.id   AF-A0A256XX75-F1
#
_cell.length_a   1.000
_cell.length_b   1.000
_cell.length_c   1.000
_cell.angle_alpha   90.00
_cell.angle_beta   90.00
_cell.angle_gamma   90.00
#
_symmetry.space_group_name_H-M   'P 1'
#
loop_
_entity.id
_entity.type
_entity.pdbx_description
1 polymer ?
#
loop_
_entity_poly.entity_id
_entity_poly.type
_entity_poly.pdbx_seq_one_letter_code
_entity_poly.pdbx_strand_id
1 'polypeptide(L)'
;MNEKKIEREEDIEELKEVLSTISVFLKDLAPTITEIMNAVLGSIDGGKLGKEAGEFYKNLIEAGINAEEASKLTGKFVEQKLAILQLLPQIMQSKIFKRKEIEEKITKKEEKEDEE
;
A
#
# COMPACT_ATOMS: atom_id res chain seq x y z
N MET A 1 18.25 23.81 -42.24
CA MET A 1 18.35 22.48 -41.59
C MET A 1 18.54 22.56 -40.07
N ASN A 2 19.07 23.67 -39.51
CA ASN A 2 19.29 23.80 -38.06
C ASN A 2 18.03 24.19 -37.24
N GLU A 3 17.15 25.06 -37.74
CA GLU A 3 15.96 25.50 -36.97
C GLU A 3 15.04 24.35 -36.57
N LYS A 4 14.76 23.44 -37.51
CA LYS A 4 13.93 22.23 -37.28
C LYS A 4 14.54 21.19 -36.34
N LYS A 5 15.80 21.37 -35.94
CA LYS A 5 16.50 20.52 -34.98
C LYS A 5 16.44 21.15 -33.58
N ILE A 6 16.59 22.47 -33.50
CA ILE A 6 16.47 23.25 -32.27
C ILE A 6 15.04 23.15 -31.71
N GLU A 7 14.03 23.32 -32.55
CA GLU A 7 12.60 23.24 -32.16
C GLU A 7 12.21 21.86 -31.61
N ARG A 8 12.80 20.78 -32.17
CA ARG A 8 12.60 19.41 -31.66
C ARG A 8 13.37 19.11 -30.38
N GLU A 9 14.51 19.77 -30.18
CA GLU A 9 15.27 19.66 -28.92
C GLU A 9 14.49 20.36 -27.79
N GLU A 10 13.90 21.53 -28.06
CA GLU A 10 13.03 22.27 -27.13
C GLU A 10 11.77 21.46 -26.73
N ASP A 11 11.03 20.86 -27.67
CA ASP A 11 9.87 20.00 -27.38
C ASP A 11 10.22 18.80 -26.46
N ILE A 12 11.39 18.21 -26.66
CA ILE A 12 11.87 17.07 -25.85
C ILE A 12 12.24 17.54 -24.44
N GLU A 13 12.79 18.74 -24.31
CA GLU A 13 13.17 19.35 -23.03
C GLU A 13 11.92 19.66 -22.19
N GLU A 14 10.89 20.25 -22.80
CA GLU A 14 9.62 20.55 -22.14
C GLU A 14 8.92 19.27 -21.65
N LEU A 15 8.88 18.23 -22.48
CA LEU A 15 8.30 16.93 -22.07
C LEU A 15 9.07 16.31 -20.90
N LYS A 16 10.41 16.41 -20.88
CA LYS A 16 11.21 15.94 -19.74
C LYS A 16 10.89 16.71 -18.48
N GLU A 17 10.67 18.01 -18.57
CA GLU A 17 10.35 18.85 -17.43
C GLU A 17 8.98 18.50 -16.82
N VAL A 18 7.98 18.26 -17.69
CA VAL A 18 6.66 17.76 -17.28
C VAL A 18 6.78 16.38 -16.61
N LEU A 19 7.49 15.44 -17.23
CA LEU A 19 7.68 14.10 -16.66
C LEU A 19 8.47 14.12 -15.35
N SER A 20 9.44 15.02 -15.23
CA SER A 20 10.20 15.24 -13.99
C SER A 20 9.28 15.73 -12.87
N THR A 21 8.42 16.70 -13.18
CA THR A 21 7.42 17.24 -12.24
C THR A 21 6.46 16.15 -11.76
N ILE A 22 5.96 15.32 -12.68
CA ILE A 22 5.12 14.17 -12.34
C ILE A 22 5.90 13.15 -11.48
N SER A 23 7.17 12.90 -11.79
CA SER A 23 8.00 11.98 -11.01
C SER A 23 8.20 12.45 -9.57
N VAL A 24 8.41 13.75 -9.36
CA VAL A 24 8.51 14.35 -8.02
C VAL A 24 7.20 14.18 -7.27
N PHE A 25 6.06 14.54 -7.88
CA PHE A 25 4.75 14.36 -7.26
C PHE A 25 4.47 12.91 -6.85
N LEU A 26 4.81 11.94 -7.71
CA LEU A 26 4.64 10.51 -7.40
C LEU A 26 5.55 10.05 -6.25
N LYS A 27 6.77 10.59 -6.16
CA LYS A 27 7.69 10.30 -5.04
C LYS A 27 7.16 10.83 -3.72
N ASP A 28 6.48 11.97 -3.73
CA ASP A 28 5.90 12.58 -2.53
C ASP A 28 4.60 11.87 -2.09
N LEU A 29 3.87 11.27 -3.04
CA LEU A 29 2.63 10.54 -2.78
C LEU A 29 2.85 9.10 -2.28
N ALA A 30 3.88 8.42 -2.78
CA ALA A 30 4.19 7.03 -2.43
C ALA A 30 4.32 6.77 -0.90
N PRO A 31 4.94 7.66 -0.10
CA PRO A 31 5.04 7.51 1.34
C PRO A 31 3.69 7.58 2.07
N THR A 32 2.74 8.37 1.59
CA THR A 32 1.40 8.51 2.18
C THR A 32 0.54 7.28 1.87
N ILE A 33 0.59 6.79 0.62
CA ILE A 33 -0.08 5.54 0.23
C ILE A 33 0.46 4.38 1.06
N THR A 34 1.77 4.34 1.23
CA THR A 34 2.51 3.39 2.08
C THR A 34 1.99 3.38 3.52
N GLU A 35 1.84 4.55 4.16
CA GLU A 35 1.35 4.65 5.53
C GLU A 35 -0.11 4.21 5.68
N ILE A 36 -0.97 4.61 4.75
CA ILE A 36 -2.37 4.18 4.73
C ILE A 36 -2.44 2.66 4.62
N MET A 37 -1.64 2.08 3.73
CA MET A 37 -1.52 0.62 3.64
C MET A 37 -1.05 0.04 4.98
N ASN A 38 0.01 0.56 5.59
CA ASN A 38 0.52 0.03 6.85
C ASN A 38 -0.47 0.10 8.01
N ALA A 39 -1.23 1.19 8.12
CA ALA A 39 -2.25 1.34 9.14
C ALA A 39 -3.37 0.30 8.98
N VAL A 40 -3.80 0.04 7.74
CA VAL A 40 -4.79 -0.99 7.41
C VAL A 40 -4.24 -2.40 7.62
N LEU A 41 -2.95 -2.61 7.38
CA LEU A 41 -2.31 -3.92 7.42
C LEU A 41 -1.81 -4.33 8.81
N GLY A 42 -1.31 -3.38 9.59
CA GLY A 42 -0.91 -3.59 10.99
C GLY A 42 -2.10 -3.92 11.91
N SER A 43 -3.33 -3.71 11.44
CA SER A 43 -4.57 -4.06 12.12
C SER A 43 -5.18 -5.40 11.64
N ILE A 44 -4.46 -6.17 10.81
CA ILE A 44 -4.88 -7.52 10.41
C ILE A 44 -4.38 -8.54 11.43
N ASP A 45 -5.16 -8.69 12.49
CA ASP A 45 -5.06 -9.74 13.49
C ASP A 45 -5.72 -11.03 12.98
N GLY A 46 -5.08 -12.18 13.15
CA GLY A 46 -5.66 -13.49 12.84
C GLY A 46 -6.99 -13.74 13.57
N GLY A 47 -7.14 -13.17 14.77
CA GLY A 47 -8.42 -13.18 15.51
C GLY A 47 -9.52 -12.39 14.81
N LYS A 48 -9.18 -11.25 14.19
CA LYS A 48 -10.12 -10.44 13.41
C LYS A 48 -10.52 -11.14 12.11
N LEU A 49 -9.57 -11.77 11.42
CA LEU A 49 -9.84 -12.56 10.22
C LEU A 49 -10.77 -13.74 10.52
N GLY A 50 -10.54 -14.44 11.63
CA GLY A 50 -11.42 -15.53 12.08
C GLY A 50 -12.84 -15.05 12.40
N LYS A 51 -12.98 -13.89 13.05
CA LYS A 51 -14.28 -13.29 13.34
C LYS A 51 -15.02 -12.89 12.05
N GLU A 52 -14.34 -12.22 11.12
CA GLU A 52 -14.90 -11.84 9.82
C GLU A 52 -15.34 -13.08 9.01
N ALA A 53 -14.55 -14.15 9.01
CA ALA A 53 -14.89 -15.39 8.34
C ALA A 53 -16.16 -16.05 8.95
N GLY A 54 -16.26 -16.06 10.28
CA GLY A 54 -17.44 -16.58 10.97
C GLY A 54 -18.71 -15.77 10.70
N GLU A 55 -18.60 -14.43 10.72
CA GLU A 55 -19.72 -13.53 10.36
C GLU A 55 -20.12 -13.70 8.90
N PHE A 56 -19.16 -13.80 7.99
CA PHE A 56 -19.42 -14.05 6.57
C PHE A 56 -20.15 -15.38 6.34
N TYR A 57 -19.68 -16.48 6.95
CA TYR A 57 -20.35 -17.77 6.89
C TYR A 57 -21.79 -17.68 7.40
N LYS A 58 -21.98 -17.07 8.57
CA LYS A 58 -23.31 -16.90 9.18
C LYS A 58 -24.27 -16.16 8.23
N ASN A 59 -23.81 -15.07 7.60
CA ASN A 59 -24.61 -14.30 6.66
C ASN A 59 -25.00 -15.11 5.41
N LEU A 60 -24.13 -16.00 4.92
CA LEU A 60 -24.45 -16.87 3.79
C LEU A 60 -25.56 -17.87 4.16
N ILE A 61 -25.49 -18.47 5.35
CA ILE A 61 -26.55 -19.36 5.86
C ILE A 61 -27.87 -18.60 6.01
N GLU A 62 -27.84 -17.40 6.59
CA GLU A 62 -29.03 -16.55 6.76
C GLU A 62 -29.63 -16.12 5.42
N ALA A 63 -28.81 -15.95 4.38
CA ALA A 63 -29.25 -15.69 3.02
C ALA A 63 -29.81 -16.92 2.28
N GLY A 64 -29.85 -18.09 2.93
CA GLY A 64 -30.40 -19.33 2.38
C GLY A 64 -29.40 -20.15 1.56
N ILE A 65 -28.11 -19.82 1.61
CA ILE A 65 -27.06 -20.66 1.02
C ILE A 65 -26.85 -21.87 1.92
N ASN A 66 -26.76 -23.06 1.32
CA ASN A 66 -26.55 -24.29 2.08
C ASN A 66 -25.17 -24.31 2.76
N ALA A 67 -25.04 -25.08 3.84
CA ALA A 67 -23.85 -25.11 4.68
C ALA A 67 -22.56 -25.51 3.93
N GLU A 68 -22.68 -26.42 2.96
CA GLU A 68 -21.53 -26.89 2.18
C GLU A 68 -20.99 -25.78 1.28
N GLU A 69 -21.86 -25.12 0.51
CA GLU A 69 -21.45 -24.01 -0.35
C GLU A 69 -21.04 -22.78 0.47
N ALA A 70 -21.71 -22.48 1.58
CA ALA A 70 -21.33 -21.40 2.48
C ALA A 70 -19.93 -21.61 3.08
N SER A 71 -19.60 -22.85 3.48
CA SER A 71 -18.28 -23.21 4.00
C SER A 71 -17.20 -23.02 2.94
N LYS A 72 -17.46 -23.48 1.71
CA LYS A 72 -16.56 -23.32 0.57
C LYS A 72 -16.33 -21.86 0.20
N LEU A 73 -17.38 -21.04 0.16
CA LEU A 73 -17.28 -19.60 -0.12
C LEU A 73 -16.50 -18.86 0.97
N THR A 74 -16.71 -19.24 2.23
CA THR A 74 -15.96 -18.70 3.36
C THR A 74 -14.49 -19.08 3.30
N GLY A 75 -14.17 -20.33 2.94
CA GLY A 75 -12.80 -20.78 2.70
C GLY A 75 -12.09 -19.93 1.64
N LYS A 76 -12.76 -19.69 0.49
CA LYS A 76 -12.24 -18.81 -0.57
C LYS A 76 -12.03 -17.37 -0.10
N PHE A 77 -12.96 -16.83 0.69
CA PHE A 77 -12.84 -15.49 1.26
C PHE A 77 -11.58 -15.36 2.12
N VAL A 78 -11.34 -16.34 3.00
CA VAL A 78 -10.15 -16.38 3.85
C VAL A 78 -8.88 -16.52 3.01
N GLU A 79 -8.84 -17.44 2.04
CA GLU A 79 -7.69 -17.63 1.15
C GLU A 79 -7.32 -16.35 0.39
N GLN A 80 -8.31 -15.65 -0.16
CA GLN A 80 -8.07 -14.38 -0.87
C GLN A 80 -7.50 -13.31 0.04
N LYS A 81 -8.01 -13.19 1.28
CA LYS A 81 -7.45 -12.25 2.26
C LYS A 81 -6.04 -12.63 2.69
N LEU A 82 -5.74 -13.92 2.89
CA LEU A 82 -4.40 -14.41 3.21
C LEU A 82 -3.43 -14.19 2.05
N ALA A 83 -3.86 -14.35 0.80
CA ALA A 83 -3.02 -14.08 -0.37
C ALA A 83 -2.59 -12.61 -0.42
N ILE A 84 -3.49 -11.69 -0.09
CA ILE A 84 -3.15 -10.26 0.04
C ILE A 84 -2.14 -10.05 1.16
N LEU A 85 -2.29 -10.74 2.31
CA LEU A 85 -1.32 -10.70 3.42
C LEU A 85 0.07 -11.21 3.03
N GLN A 86 0.15 -12.23 2.18
CA GLN A 86 1.43 -12.81 1.74
C GLN A 86 2.21 -11.90 0.80
N LEU A 87 1.55 -10.95 0.15
CA LEU A 87 2.20 -9.95 -0.71
C LEU A 87 2.82 -8.79 0.10
N LEU A 88 2.44 -8.65 1.37
CA LEU A 88 2.87 -7.53 2.22
C LEU A 88 4.37 -7.52 2.54
N PRO A 89 5.02 -8.66 2.85
CA PRO A 89 6.45 -8.66 3.14
C PRO A 89 7.28 -8.08 2.00
N GLN A 90 6.85 -8.28 0.75
CA GLN A 90 7.55 -7.74 -0.42
C GLN A 90 7.46 -6.21 -0.50
N ILE A 91 6.32 -5.64 -0.10
CA ILE A 91 6.09 -4.18 -0.08
C ILE A 91 6.86 -3.55 1.10
N MET A 92 6.80 -4.19 2.27
CA MET A 92 7.40 -3.70 3.51
C MET A 92 8.94 -3.82 3.52
N GLN A 93 9.51 -4.80 2.81
CA GLN A 93 10.97 -4.94 2.64
C GLN A 93 11.56 -3.99 1.59
N SER A 94 10.73 -3.24 0.86
CA SER A 94 11.23 -2.26 -0.10
C SER A 94 12.10 -1.20 0.60
N LYS A 95 13.21 -0.80 -0.04
CA LYS A 95 14.17 0.17 0.52
C LYS A 95 13.54 1.51 0.89
N ILE A 96 12.41 1.83 0.27
CA ILE A 96 11.62 3.06 0.47
C ILE A 96 11.07 3.09 1.90
N PHE A 97 10.50 1.97 2.36
CA PHE A 97 9.94 1.82 3.69
C PHE A 97 11.00 1.85 4.80
N LYS A 98 12.10 1.12 4.61
CA LYS A 98 13.21 1.09 5.58
C LYS A 98 13.83 2.47 5.78
N ARG A 99 13.91 3.31 4.73
CA ARG A 99 14.44 4.67 4.83
C ARG A 99 13.52 5.58 5.65
N LYS A 100 12.20 5.47 5.44
CA LYS A 100 11.18 6.26 6.15
C LYS A 100 11.12 5.94 7.65
N GLU A 101 11.21 4.65 8.02
CA GLU A 101 11.25 4.22 9.43
C GLU A 101 12.48 4.73 10.19
N ILE A 102 13.61 4.86 9.50
CA ILE A 102 14.87 5.36 10.09
C ILE A 102 14.79 6.87 10.25
N GLU A 103 14.28 7.61 9.27
CA GLU A 103 14.08 9.07 9.36
C GLU A 103 13.12 9.46 10.48
N GLU A 104 11.97 8.78 10.62
CA GLU A 104 11.01 9.03 11.73
C GLU A 104 11.58 8.73 13.12
N LYS A 105 12.42 7.68 13.23
CA LYS A 105 13.06 7.32 14.52
C LYS A 105 14.16 8.31 14.90
N ILE A 106 14.80 8.96 13.94
CA ILE A 106 15.81 9.99 14.19
C ILE A 106 15.14 11.29 14.65
N THR A 107 14.10 11.75 13.95
CA THR A 107 13.35 12.98 14.31
C THR A 107 12.72 12.89 15.70
N LYS A 108 12.05 11.76 16.01
CA LYS A 108 11.45 11.54 17.35
C LYS A 108 12.48 11.42 18.48
N LYS A 109 13.75 11.20 18.17
CA LYS A 109 14.83 11.10 19.15
C LYS A 109 15.47 12.47 19.41
N GLU A 110 15.62 13.28 18.35
CA GLU A 110 16.06 14.67 18.44
C GLU A 110 15.04 15.53 19.22
N GLU A 111 13.72 15.37 18.96
CA GLU A 111 12.67 16.08 19.72
C GLU A 111 12.64 15.74 21.22
N LYS A 112 13.16 14.58 21.63
CA LYS A 112 13.23 14.18 23.04
C LYS A 112 14.49 14.63 23.75
N GLU A 113 15.56 14.92 23.01
CA GLU A 113 16.80 15.47 23.57
C GLU A 113 16.71 17.00 23.74
N ASP A 114 15.80 17.67 23.03
CA ASP A 114 15.56 19.12 23.17
C ASP A 114 14.57 19.49 24.30
N GLU A 115 13.88 18.51 24.92
CA GLU A 115 12.93 18.70 26.03
C GLU A 115 13.51 18.38 27.44
N GLU A 116 14.76 17.91 27.55
CA GLU A 116 15.53 17.71 28.81
C GLU A 116 16.54 18.83 29.08
#